data_AF-A0A533ZGY9-F1
#
_entry.id   AF-A0A533ZGY9-F1
#
_cell.length_a   1.000
_cell.length_b   1.000
_cell.length_c   1.000
_cell.angle_alpha   90.00
_cell.angle_beta   90.00
_cell.angle_gamma   90.00
#
_symmetry.space_group_name_H-M   'P 1'
#
loop_
_entity.id
_entity.type
_entity.pdbx_description
1 polymer ?
#
loop_
_entity_poly.entity_id
_entity_poly.type
_entity_poly.pdbx_seq_one_letter_code
_entity_poly.pdbx_strand_id
1 'polypeptide(L)'
;MPRFQTLSAPLLRTLSEATGLDGSEVPPSLCRGVVALSRRFTRGSHARVTDYLADDGLRLAYLAYYLPVSLAKVQALLAEMPAHPDASGSPLRPFSVLDLGCGPGTATLGALDWILRNPSLARLAVEVVAVDRSASGLRECERLWK
;
A
#
# COMPACT_ATOMS: atom_id res chain seq x y z
N MET A 1 -19.37 9.93 12.97
CA MET A 1 -19.02 9.85 11.53
C MET A 1 -17.69 9.12 11.42
N PRO A 2 -17.53 8.11 10.55
CA PRO A 2 -16.21 7.56 10.29
C PRO A 2 -15.35 8.71 9.75
N ARG A 3 -14.25 9.04 10.45
CA ARG A 3 -13.25 9.94 9.90
C ARG A 3 -12.70 9.26 8.66
N PHE A 4 -12.88 9.85 7.48
CA PHE A 4 -12.16 9.42 6.29
C PHE A 4 -10.67 9.43 6.65
N GLN A 5 -10.06 8.24 6.68
CA GLN A 5 -8.66 8.14 7.05
C GLN A 5 -7.84 8.67 5.88
N THR A 6 -7.34 9.89 6.02
CA THR A 6 -6.34 10.47 5.14
C THR A 6 -5.00 9.77 5.34
N LEU A 7 -4.33 9.41 4.24
CA LEU A 7 -2.96 8.89 4.26
C LEU A 7 -2.02 9.87 4.97
N SER A 8 -0.99 9.37 5.66
CA SER A 8 -0.03 10.27 6.30
C SER A 8 0.76 11.09 5.26
N ALA A 9 1.28 12.24 5.70
CA ALA A 9 2.09 13.09 4.83
C ALA A 9 3.36 12.39 4.29
N PRO A 10 4.11 11.57 5.06
CA PRO A 10 5.18 10.74 4.51
C PRO A 10 4.73 9.86 3.35
N LEU A 11 3.64 9.11 3.53
CA LEU A 11 3.14 8.20 2.51
C LEU A 11 2.67 8.95 1.26
N LEU A 12 1.99 10.09 1.42
CA LEU A 12 1.58 10.94 0.29
C LEU A 12 2.79 11.45 -0.51
N ARG A 13 3.88 11.85 0.17
CA ARG A 13 5.12 12.27 -0.51
C ARG A 13 5.75 11.11 -1.27
N THR A 14 5.90 9.95 -0.64
CA THR A 14 6.41 8.75 -1.31
C THR A 14 5.60 8.41 -2.57
N LEU A 15 4.27 8.47 -2.51
CA LEU A 15 3.41 8.21 -3.67
C LEU A 15 3.56 9.29 -4.76
N SER A 16 3.66 10.55 -4.37
CA SER A 16 3.88 11.67 -5.30
C SER A 16 5.21 11.53 -6.03
N GLU A 17 6.30 11.30 -5.30
CA GLU A 17 7.64 11.04 -5.86
C GLU A 17 7.63 9.79 -6.75
N ALA A 18 6.94 8.74 -6.30
CA ALA A 18 6.92 7.47 -7.00
C ALA A 18 6.17 7.51 -8.32
N THR A 19 5.22 8.45 -8.46
CA THR A 19 4.36 8.60 -9.64
C THR A 19 4.71 9.84 -10.47
N GLY A 20 5.48 10.77 -9.93
CA GLY A 20 5.72 12.09 -10.53
C GLY A 20 4.46 12.96 -10.58
N LEU A 21 3.41 12.62 -9.82
CA LEU A 21 2.15 13.36 -9.77
C LEU A 21 2.18 14.30 -8.56
N ASP A 22 1.94 15.59 -8.81
CA ASP A 22 1.97 16.67 -7.81
C ASP A 22 0.57 17.25 -7.51
N GLY A 23 -0.48 16.64 -8.04
CA GLY A 23 -1.86 17.12 -7.92
C GLY A 23 -2.29 18.09 -9.02
N SER A 24 -1.47 18.29 -10.05
CA SER A 24 -1.84 18.95 -11.31
C SER A 24 -2.72 18.08 -12.21
N GLU A 25 -2.92 18.50 -13.47
CA GLU A 25 -3.79 17.83 -14.42
C GLU A 25 -3.42 16.35 -14.63
N VAL A 26 -4.41 15.47 -14.55
CA VAL A 26 -4.24 14.02 -14.68
C VAL A 26 -3.94 13.66 -16.16
N PRO A 27 -2.78 13.07 -16.49
CA PRO A 27 -2.46 12.76 -17.88
C PRO A 27 -3.46 11.77 -18.49
N PRO A 28 -3.91 11.94 -19.75
CA PRO A 28 -4.83 11.01 -20.40
C PRO A 28 -4.30 9.56 -20.48
N SER A 29 -2.97 9.39 -20.52
CA SER A 29 -2.32 8.07 -20.44
C SER A 29 -2.61 7.35 -19.12
N LEU A 30 -2.65 8.09 -18.01
CA LEU A 30 -2.94 7.53 -16.69
C LEU A 30 -4.37 6.99 -16.62
N CYS A 31 -5.34 7.77 -17.10
CA CYS A 31 -6.73 7.34 -17.19
C CYS A 31 -6.90 6.07 -18.03
N ARG A 32 -6.21 5.98 -19.18
CA ARG A 32 -6.20 4.77 -20.01
C ARG A 32 -5.61 3.57 -19.28
N GLY A 33 -4.50 3.77 -18.55
CA GLY A 33 -3.88 2.74 -17.73
C GLY A 33 -4.81 2.21 -16.64
N VAL A 34 -5.52 3.09 -15.93
CA VAL A 34 -6.50 2.71 -14.91
C VAL A 34 -7.65 1.89 -15.51
N VAL A 35 -8.18 2.30 -16.66
CA VAL A 35 -9.22 1.53 -17.36
C VAL A 35 -8.71 0.15 -17.81
N ALA A 36 -7.48 0.07 -18.30
CA ALA A 36 -6.86 -1.19 -18.70
C ALA A 36 -6.69 -2.15 -17.51
N LEU A 37 -6.18 -1.64 -16.38
CA LEU A 37 -6.09 -2.40 -15.13
C LEU A 37 -7.44 -2.85 -14.61
N SER A 38 -8.44 -1.96 -14.61
CA SER A 38 -9.81 -2.27 -14.18
C SER A 38 -10.39 -3.47 -14.94
N ARG A 39 -10.25 -3.46 -16.28
CA ARG A 39 -10.68 -4.58 -17.13
C ARG A 39 -9.92 -5.86 -16.80
N ARG A 40 -8.61 -5.78 -16.53
CA ARG A 40 -7.78 -6.95 -16.17
C ARG A 40 -8.21 -7.55 -14.82
N PHE A 41 -8.49 -6.73 -13.82
CA PHE A 41 -8.88 -7.19 -12.49
C PHE A 41 -10.31 -7.75 -12.41
N THR A 42 -11.18 -7.40 -13.37
CA THR A 42 -12.61 -7.77 -13.33
C THR A 42 -13.00 -8.90 -14.30
N ARG A 43 -12.23 -9.14 -15.37
CA ARG A 43 -12.63 -10.09 -16.44
C ARG A 43 -12.18 -11.54 -16.25
N GLY A 44 -11.81 -11.96 -15.03
CA GLY A 44 -11.61 -13.37 -14.68
C GLY A 44 -10.47 -14.12 -15.40
N SER A 45 -9.64 -13.44 -16.19
CA SER A 45 -8.47 -14.05 -16.82
C SER A 45 -7.39 -14.26 -15.75
N HIS A 46 -7.24 -15.50 -15.30
CA HIS A 46 -6.14 -15.95 -14.43
C HIS A 46 -4.75 -15.86 -15.07
N ALA A 47 -4.64 -15.34 -16.32
CA ALA A 47 -3.37 -15.04 -16.95
C ALA A 47 -2.65 -13.92 -16.19
N ARG A 48 -1.87 -14.36 -15.19
CA ARG A 48 -0.92 -13.65 -14.33
C ARG A 48 -1.34 -12.21 -14.08
N VAL A 49 -2.26 -12.03 -13.15
CA VAL A 49 -2.65 -10.71 -12.62
C VAL A 49 -1.42 -9.88 -12.22
N THR A 50 -0.24 -10.46 -11.99
CA THR A 50 0.98 -9.77 -11.53
C THR A 50 1.80 -9.05 -12.61
N ASP A 51 1.63 -9.32 -13.90
CA ASP A 51 2.59 -8.82 -14.91
C ASP A 51 2.42 -7.32 -15.21
N TYR A 52 1.36 -6.66 -14.72
CA TYR A 52 1.17 -5.22 -14.94
C TYR A 52 2.24 -4.35 -14.26
N LEU A 53 2.92 -4.85 -13.22
CA LEU A 53 4.04 -4.15 -12.58
C LEU A 53 5.32 -4.19 -13.43
N ALA A 54 5.35 -4.97 -14.51
CA ALA A 54 6.48 -4.96 -15.45
C ALA A 54 6.28 -3.94 -16.58
N ASP A 55 5.06 -3.47 -16.81
CA ASP A 55 4.74 -2.43 -17.79
C ASP A 55 4.70 -1.07 -17.11
N ASP A 56 5.47 -0.10 -17.59
CA ASP A 56 5.61 1.20 -16.92
C ASP A 56 4.30 2.00 -16.85
N GLY A 57 3.48 1.95 -17.90
CA GLY A 57 2.22 2.68 -17.95
C GLY A 57 1.18 2.09 -16.99
N LEU A 58 1.06 0.76 -16.96
CA LEU A 58 0.18 0.06 -16.04
C LEU A 58 0.69 0.12 -14.60
N ARG A 59 2.00 0.02 -14.37
CA ARG A 59 2.61 0.20 -13.05
C ARG A 59 2.31 1.59 -12.50
N LEU A 60 2.54 2.65 -13.29
CA LEU A 60 2.21 4.01 -12.88
C LEU A 60 0.73 4.17 -12.55
N ALA A 61 -0.16 3.64 -13.40
CA ALA A 61 -1.60 3.66 -13.15
C ALA A 61 -2.00 2.91 -11.88
N TYR A 62 -1.35 1.78 -11.58
CA TYR A 62 -1.58 1.05 -10.34
C TYR A 62 -1.17 1.88 -9.13
N LEU A 63 0.04 2.44 -9.14
CA LEU A 63 0.59 3.22 -8.03
C LEU A 63 -0.21 4.51 -7.77
N ALA A 64 -0.67 5.18 -8.82
CA ALA A 64 -1.41 6.43 -8.70
C ALA A 64 -2.86 6.25 -8.22
N TYR A 65 -3.50 5.13 -8.55
CA TYR A 65 -4.94 4.93 -8.30
C TYR A 65 -5.22 3.75 -7.38
N TYR A 66 -4.79 2.55 -7.74
CA TYR A 66 -5.15 1.33 -7.01
C TYR A 66 -4.41 1.20 -5.69
N LEU A 67 -3.12 1.53 -5.64
CA LEU A 67 -2.31 1.47 -4.43
C LEU A 67 -2.90 2.30 -3.28
N PRO A 68 -3.14 3.63 -3.41
CA PRO A 68 -3.66 4.44 -2.30
C PRO A 68 -5.06 4.00 -1.85
N VAL A 69 -5.94 3.65 -2.80
CA VAL A 69 -7.28 3.16 -2.48
C VAL A 69 -7.24 1.82 -1.75
N SER A 70 -6.36 0.90 -2.18
CA SER A 70 -6.27 -0.44 -1.57
C SER A 70 -5.60 -0.38 -0.21
N LEU A 71 -4.61 0.49 -0.06
CA LEU A 71 -3.99 0.80 1.22
C LEU A 71 -5.02 1.31 2.23
N ALA A 72 -5.85 2.30 1.86
CA ALA A 72 -6.92 2.80 2.72
C ALA A 72 -7.91 1.71 3.17
N LYS A 73 -8.20 0.72 2.31
CA LYS A 73 -9.03 -0.44 2.70
C LYS A 73 -8.37 -1.28 3.79
N VAL A 74 -7.05 -1.50 3.70
CA VAL A 74 -6.30 -2.23 4.74
C VAL A 74 -6.38 -1.48 6.07
N GLN A 75 -6.23 -0.15 6.06
CA GLN A 75 -6.33 0.65 7.29
C GLN A 75 -7.72 0.59 7.91
N ALA A 76 -8.77 0.61 7.08
CA ALA A 76 -10.15 0.47 7.56
C ALA A 76 -10.34 -0.87 8.29
N LEU A 77 -9.84 -1.98 7.72
CA LEU A 77 -9.89 -3.29 8.36
C LEU A 77 -9.07 -3.34 9.65
N LEU A 78 -7.87 -2.76 9.67
CA LEU A 78 -7.04 -2.70 10.87
C LEU A 78 -7.68 -1.86 11.99
N ALA A 79 -8.45 -0.83 11.64
CA ALA A 79 -9.17 -0.01 12.61
C ALA A 79 -10.33 -0.76 13.29
N GLU A 80 -10.80 -1.87 12.72
CA GLU A 80 -11.82 -2.75 13.31
C GLU A 80 -11.20 -3.84 14.21
N MET A 81 -9.88 -4.01 14.18
CA MET A 81 -9.19 -4.99 15.02
C MET A 81 -9.26 -4.61 16.51
N PRO A 82 -9.30 -5.60 17.41
CA PRO A 82 -9.19 -5.32 18.84
C PRO A 82 -7.88 -4.59 19.15
N ALA A 83 -7.89 -3.81 20.23
CA ALA A 83 -6.69 -3.13 20.70
C ALA A 83 -5.53 -4.14 20.85
N HIS A 84 -4.36 -3.77 20.33
CA HIS A 84 -3.18 -4.61 20.46
C HIS A 84 -2.89 -4.86 21.96
N PRO A 85 -2.66 -6.10 22.40
CA PRO A 85 -2.50 -6.43 23.83
C PRO A 85 -1.43 -5.58 24.52
N ASP A 86 -0.35 -5.29 23.79
CA ASP A 86 0.78 -4.50 24.30
C ASP A 86 0.60 -2.97 24.17
N ALA A 87 -0.54 -2.50 23.65
CA ALA A 87 -0.80 -1.07 23.44
C ALA A 87 -0.81 -0.25 24.75
N SER A 88 -1.03 -0.89 25.90
CA SER A 88 -1.10 -0.26 27.23
C SER A 88 0.15 -0.45 28.12
N GLY A 89 1.17 -1.18 27.67
CA GLY A 89 2.37 -1.51 28.49
C GLY A 89 3.70 -1.39 27.74
N SER A 90 4.82 -1.69 28.40
CA SER A 90 6.12 -1.80 27.71
C SER A 90 6.11 -3.09 26.87
N PRO A 91 6.17 -3.01 25.53
CA PRO A 91 6.07 -4.19 24.69
C PRO A 91 7.26 -5.11 24.95
N LEU A 92 6.98 -6.40 25.14
CA LEU A 92 8.02 -7.42 25.26
C LEU A 92 8.59 -7.82 23.89
N ARG A 93 7.89 -7.48 22.78
CA ARG A 93 8.22 -7.87 21.41
C ARG A 93 7.84 -6.76 20.41
N PRO A 94 8.52 -6.70 19.24
CA PRO A 94 8.12 -5.79 18.17
C PRO A 94 6.75 -6.16 17.58
N PHE A 95 6.03 -5.16 17.08
CA PHE A 95 4.85 -5.37 16.24
C PHE A 95 5.32 -6.01 14.92
N SER A 96 4.99 -7.28 14.72
CA SER A 96 5.48 -8.06 13.57
C SER A 96 4.42 -8.14 12.47
N VAL A 97 4.81 -7.82 11.23
CA VAL A 97 3.95 -7.91 10.04
C VAL A 97 4.54 -8.91 9.06
N LEU A 98 3.76 -9.92 8.67
CA LEU A 98 4.07 -10.84 7.58
C LEU A 98 3.12 -10.60 6.42
N ASP A 99 3.63 -10.18 5.27
CA ASP A 99 2.87 -9.89 4.06
C ASP A 99 3.21 -10.92 2.97
N LEU A 100 2.30 -11.89 2.75
CA LEU A 100 2.46 -12.97 1.77
C LEU A 100 1.76 -12.62 0.46
N GLY A 101 2.51 -12.56 -0.64
CA GLY A 101 2.03 -12.03 -1.90
C GLY A 101 1.95 -10.50 -1.87
N CYS A 102 2.98 -9.86 -1.30
CA CYS A 102 2.95 -8.44 -0.98
C CYS A 102 2.80 -7.51 -2.20
N GLY A 103 3.08 -8.00 -3.41
CA GLY A 103 3.13 -7.20 -4.62
C GLY A 103 4.09 -6.02 -4.45
N PRO A 104 3.64 -4.76 -4.63
CA PRO A 104 4.43 -3.55 -4.34
C PRO A 104 4.36 -3.10 -2.87
N GLY A 105 3.86 -3.95 -1.96
CA GLY A 105 3.83 -3.70 -0.52
C GLY A 105 2.57 -2.97 -0.05
N THR A 106 1.47 -3.06 -0.81
CA THR A 106 0.23 -2.32 -0.55
C THR A 106 -0.31 -2.53 0.87
N ALA A 107 -0.38 -3.79 1.31
CA ALA A 107 -0.91 -4.12 2.63
C ALA A 107 0.05 -3.70 3.74
N THR A 108 1.35 -4.01 3.57
CA THR A 108 2.40 -3.54 4.46
C THR A 108 2.39 -2.01 4.65
N LEU A 109 2.39 -1.23 3.57
CA LEU A 109 2.36 0.24 3.66
C LEU A 109 1.10 0.74 4.37
N GLY A 110 -0.03 0.06 4.17
CA GLY A 110 -1.27 0.35 4.90
C GLY A 110 -1.15 0.09 6.39
N ALA A 111 -0.56 -1.04 6.77
CA ALA A 111 -0.29 -1.38 8.15
C ALA A 111 0.69 -0.39 8.80
N LEU A 112 1.79 -0.06 8.13
CA LEU A 112 2.78 0.89 8.63
C LEU A 112 2.20 2.30 8.81
N ASP A 113 1.45 2.80 7.83
CA ASP A 113 0.78 4.11 7.94
C ASP A 113 -0.27 4.12 9.06
N TRP A 114 -1.00 3.01 9.22
CA TRP A 114 -1.94 2.86 10.33
C TRP A 114 -1.21 2.84 11.68
N ILE A 115 -0.15 2.05 11.85
CA ILE A 115 0.66 2.00 13.09
C ILE A 115 1.19 3.39 13.43
N LEU A 116 1.79 4.09 12.45
CA LEU A 116 2.36 5.42 12.63
C LEU A 116 1.32 6.44 13.14
N ARG A 117 0.07 6.31 12.70
CA ARG A 117 -1.02 7.23 13.04
C ARG A 117 -1.73 6.89 14.35
N ASN A 118 -1.42 5.74 14.95
CA ASN A 118 -1.98 5.32 16.24
C ASN A 118 -0.92 5.56 17.34
N PRO A 119 -1.07 6.57 18.21
CA PRO A 119 -0.02 6.94 19.17
C PRO A 119 0.43 5.81 20.10
N SER A 120 -0.49 4.93 20.49
CA SER A 120 -0.18 3.75 21.33
C SER A 120 0.66 2.70 20.62
N LEU A 121 0.61 2.65 19.27
CA LEU A 121 1.35 1.71 18.44
C LEU A 121 2.61 2.31 17.83
N ALA A 122 2.62 3.62 17.57
CA ALA A 122 3.77 4.34 16.99
C ALA A 122 5.03 4.29 17.87
N ARG A 123 4.88 3.95 19.16
CA ARG A 123 5.99 3.73 20.11
C ARG A 123 6.59 2.32 20.05
N LEU A 124 5.97 1.40 19.33
CA LEU A 124 6.42 0.02 19.22
C LEU A 124 7.53 -0.07 18.17
N ALA A 125 8.55 -0.89 18.43
CA ALA A 125 9.41 -1.36 17.35
C ALA A 125 8.56 -2.17 16.37
N VAL A 126 8.78 -1.98 15.06
CA VAL A 126 8.03 -2.69 14.01
C VAL A 126 9.00 -3.55 13.21
N GLU A 127 8.64 -4.81 13.02
CA GLU A 127 9.36 -5.75 12.15
C GLU A 127 8.44 -6.14 11.00
N VAL A 128 8.96 -6.09 9.78
CA VAL A 128 8.19 -6.41 8.57
C VAL A 128 8.94 -7.45 7.75
N VAL A 129 8.23 -8.52 7.39
CA VAL A 129 8.66 -9.50 6.41
C VAL A 129 7.64 -9.51 5.28
N ALA A 130 8.07 -9.13 4.07
CA ALA A 130 7.23 -9.15 2.90
C ALA A 130 7.81 -10.08 1.84
N VAL A 131 6.95 -10.93 1.27
CA VAL A 131 7.33 -12.00 0.36
C VAL A 131 6.44 -11.95 -0.86
N ASP A 132 7.03 -11.96 -2.05
CA ASP A 132 6.30 -12.13 -3.31
C ASP A 132 7.15 -12.95 -4.29
N ARG A 133 6.48 -13.67 -5.19
CA ARG A 133 7.14 -14.38 -6.30
C ARG A 133 7.51 -13.44 -7.45
N SER A 134 6.91 -12.27 -7.51
CA SER A 134 7.08 -11.27 -8.56
C SER A 134 8.25 -10.35 -8.24
N ALA A 135 9.34 -10.50 -8.99
CA ALA A 135 10.49 -9.61 -8.85
C ALA A 135 10.15 -8.14 -9.14
N SER A 136 9.20 -7.85 -10.04
CA SER A 136 8.74 -6.48 -10.27
C SER A 136 7.93 -5.92 -9.10
N GLY A 137 7.18 -6.77 -8.39
CA GLY A 137 6.52 -6.39 -7.14
C GLY A 137 7.53 -6.01 -6.07
N LEU A 138 8.50 -6.89 -5.80
CA LEU A 138 9.52 -6.64 -4.79
C LEU A 138 10.38 -5.39 -5.08
N ARG A 139 10.72 -5.13 -6.34
CA ARG A 139 11.40 -3.89 -6.72
C ARG A 139 10.58 -2.63 -6.39
N GLU A 140 9.27 -2.69 -6.59
CA GLU A 140 8.40 -1.58 -6.20
C GLU A 140 8.27 -1.46 -4.68
N CYS A 141 8.24 -2.56 -3.91
CA CYS A 141 8.37 -2.50 -2.45
C CYS A 141 9.64 -1.74 -2.05
N GLU A 142 10.80 -2.18 -2.54
CA GLU A 142 12.10 -1.56 -2.23
C GLU A 142 12.15 -0.08 -2.63
N ARG A 143 11.48 0.30 -3.71
CA ARG A 143 11.43 1.69 -4.17
C ARG A 143 10.53 2.56 -3.30
N LEU A 144 9.37 2.04 -2.88
CA LEU A 144 8.39 2.77 -2.08
C LEU A 144 8.76 2.83 -0.59
N TRP A 145 9.64 1.96 -0.12
CA TRP A 145 9.96 1.85 1.32
C TRP A 145 11.26 2.56 1.70
N LYS A 146 11.95 3.18 0.74
CA LYS A 146 13.09 4.07 0.98
C LYS A 146 12.60 5.43 1.48
#